data_AF-A0AAV7H1J3-F1
#
_entry.id   AF-A0AAV7H1J3-F1
#
_cell.length_a   1.000
_cell.length_b   1.000
_cell.length_c   1.000
_cell.angle_alpha   90.00
_cell.angle_beta   90.00
_cell.angle_gamma   90.00
#
_symmetry.space_group_name_H-M   'P 1'
#
loop_
_entity.id
_entity.type
_entity.pdbx_description
1 polymer ?
#
loop_
_entity_poly.entity_id
_entity_poly.type
_entity_poly.pdbx_seq_one_letter_code
_entity_poly.pdbx_strand_id
1 'polypeptide(L)'
;MRDLPAPLHVGEEDIMRLLKVPDVEHLLYKVRYLNKYIEEEFMFKVGLSFHPGRSDARMLKPTFKVPESPAPVPKAASKRQLSRCTELEAELTRALNEWNVKFVKIKYLQGEYKRKYGQETREAKVDLERAQAMIIQLREDQRASGEKVAVLEAENKRYQTHIAEKEAALTSFESLRVIEDFKKSIAFNIIIQDHVQEAHDHIYEIEVKALEQQCLDDGFIRGFLKGVHLIQQKIGVEVEEMTHSQASDDFPPGSDGDEIESEQQKVFALEADDEVVDIE
;
A
#
# COMPACT_ATOMS: atom_id res chain seq x y z
N MET A 1 -7.54 2.57 -17.66
CA MET A 1 -6.19 2.39 -17.08
C MET A 1 -6.11 3.28 -15.86
N ARG A 2 -6.02 2.70 -14.65
CA ARG A 2 -5.85 3.49 -13.42
C ARG A 2 -4.37 3.83 -13.32
N ASP A 3 -4.07 5.11 -13.19
CA ASP A 3 -2.72 5.62 -13.02
C ASP A 3 -2.07 4.94 -11.81
N LEU A 4 -0.97 4.22 -12.06
CA LEU A 4 -0.11 3.70 -11.00
C LEU A 4 0.42 4.90 -10.21
N PRO A 5 0.36 4.89 -8.87
CA PRO A 5 0.96 5.95 -8.08
C PRO A 5 2.45 6.00 -8.43
N ALA A 6 2.91 7.18 -8.87
CA ALA A 6 4.30 7.40 -9.22
C ALA A 6 5.22 6.89 -8.11
N PRO A 7 6.40 6.31 -8.44
CA PRO A 7 7.36 5.90 -7.44
C PRO A 7 7.57 7.05 -6.46
N LEU A 8 7.29 6.82 -5.18
CA LEU A 8 7.58 7.76 -4.10
C LEU A 8 9.07 8.08 -4.19
N HIS A 9 9.36 9.20 -4.85
CA HIS A 9 10.71 9.71 -5.00
C HIS A 9 11.05 10.29 -3.65
N VAL A 10 11.59 9.44 -2.77
CA VAL A 10 12.12 9.86 -1.47
C VAL A 10 13.35 10.71 -1.80
N GLY A 11 13.14 12.02 -1.84
CA GLY A 11 14.21 12.98 -2.08
C GLY A 11 15.20 12.96 -0.92
N GLU A 12 16.42 13.44 -1.17
CA GLU A 12 17.45 13.59 -0.13
C GLU A 12 16.90 14.36 1.10
N GLU A 13 16.01 15.33 0.88
CA GLU A 13 15.32 16.10 1.92
C GLU A 13 14.38 15.26 2.81
N ASP A 14 13.77 14.21 2.28
CA ASP A 14 12.88 13.33 3.04
C ASP A 14 13.67 12.37 3.91
N ILE A 15 14.81 11.86 3.42
CA ILE A 15 15.76 11.08 4.21
C ILE A 15 16.31 11.92 5.37
N MET A 16 16.64 13.19 5.08
CA MET A 16 17.11 14.17 6.07
C MET A 16 16.06 14.45 7.16
N ARG A 17 14.79 14.59 6.79
CA ARG A 17 13.68 14.73 7.76
C ARG A 17 13.46 13.46 8.57
N LEU A 18 13.56 12.28 7.94
CA LEU A 18 13.35 11.00 8.61
C LEU A 18 14.41 10.74 9.69
N LEU A 19 15.67 11.06 9.39
CA LEU A 19 16.79 10.82 10.30
C LEU A 19 16.89 11.84 11.44
N LYS A 20 16.09 12.92 11.43
CA LYS A 20 16.10 14.01 12.43
C LYS A 20 17.52 14.48 12.80
N VAL A 21 18.46 14.45 11.87
CA VAL A 21 19.84 14.87 12.14
C VAL A 21 19.84 16.40 12.09
N PRO A 22 20.02 17.09 13.23
CA PRO A 22 20.11 18.54 13.20
C PRO A 22 21.50 18.86 12.66
N ASP A 23 21.54 19.26 11.40
CA ASP A 23 22.72 19.78 10.69
C ASP A 23 23.75 18.71 10.26
N VAL A 24 23.70 18.35 8.97
CA VAL A 24 24.68 17.46 8.32
C VAL A 24 26.08 18.04 8.36
N GLU A 25 26.23 19.37 8.29
CA GLU A 25 27.55 20.00 8.37
C GLU A 25 28.13 19.82 9.77
N HIS A 26 27.30 19.91 10.82
CA HIS A 26 27.70 19.64 12.19
C HIS A 26 28.09 18.16 12.40
N LEU A 27 27.36 17.22 11.79
CA LEU A 27 27.72 15.80 11.83
C LEU A 27 29.04 15.53 11.10
N LEU A 28 29.22 16.10 9.90
CA LEU A 28 30.45 15.97 9.12
C LEU A 28 31.64 16.56 9.87
N TYR A 29 31.45 17.70 10.55
CA TYR A 29 32.45 18.33 11.41
C TYR A 29 32.84 17.43 12.59
N LYS A 30 31.86 16.84 13.29
CA LYS A 30 32.11 15.88 14.39
C LYS A 30 32.86 14.64 13.93
N VAL A 31 32.49 14.06 12.78
CA VAL A 31 33.17 12.89 12.22
C VAL A 31 34.61 13.23 11.85
N ARG A 32 34.85 14.37 11.19
CA ARG A 32 36.21 14.82 10.86
C ARG A 32 37.06 15.08 12.11
N TYR A 33 36.46 15.69 13.14
CA TYR A 33 37.13 15.94 14.41
C TYR A 33 37.52 14.63 15.13
N LEU A 34 36.62 13.65 15.17
CA LEU A 34 36.88 12.33 15.77
C LEU A 34 37.94 11.54 15.00
N ASN A 35 37.90 11.53 13.67
CA ASN A 35 38.94 10.89 12.87
C ASN A 35 40.32 11.49 13.13
N LYS A 36 40.42 12.82 13.20
CA LYS A 36 41.68 13.50 13.51
C LYS A 36 42.24 13.09 14.89
N TYR A 37 41.37 13.01 15.90
CA TYR A 37 41.78 12.59 17.23
C TYR A 37 42.26 11.13 17.27
N ILE A 38 41.58 10.24 16.55
CA ILE A 38 41.96 8.82 16.44
C ILE A 38 43.32 8.66 15.73
N GLU A 39 43.55 9.42 14.65
CA GLU A 39 44.85 9.43 13.97
C GLU A 39 45.96 9.97 14.88
N GLU A 40 45.73 11.06 15.62
CA GLU A 40 46.70 11.61 16.57
C GLU A 40 47.02 10.63 17.71
N GLU A 41 46.01 9.97 18.29
CA GLU A 41 46.21 8.97 19.34
C GLU A 41 46.96 7.75 18.78
N PHE A 42 46.59 7.28 17.59
CA PHE A 42 47.29 6.17 16.93
C PHE A 42 48.76 6.50 16.70
N MET A 43 49.04 7.68 16.12
CA MET A 43 50.41 8.17 15.85
C MET A 43 51.23 8.35 17.13
N PHE A 44 50.62 8.81 18.22
CA PHE A 44 51.27 8.86 19.54
C PHE A 44 51.63 7.46 20.05
N LYS A 45 50.74 6.49 19.89
CA LYS A 45 50.91 5.12 20.37
C LYS A 45 51.96 4.34 19.57
N VAL A 46 52.07 4.60 18.27
CA VAL A 46 53.11 4.01 17.40
C VAL A 46 54.42 4.81 17.40
N GLY A 47 54.52 5.89 18.19
CA GLY A 47 55.74 6.69 18.32
C GLY A 47 56.07 7.55 17.08
N LEU A 48 55.09 7.78 16.20
CA LEU A 48 55.24 8.54 14.96
C LEU A 48 54.71 9.98 15.06
N SER A 49 54.44 10.49 16.27
CA SER A 49 53.87 11.84 16.44
C SER A 49 54.74 12.90 15.75
N PHE A 50 54.22 13.51 14.68
CA PHE A 50 54.80 14.59 13.88
C PHE A 50 54.76 15.95 14.63
N HIS A 51 55.12 15.98 15.91
CA HIS A 51 55.48 17.23 16.58
C HIS A 51 57.00 17.29 16.69
N PRO A 52 57.71 17.68 15.62
CA PRO A 52 59.11 18.04 15.71
C PRO A 52 59.19 19.34 16.52
N GLY A 53 59.34 19.27 17.84
CA GLY A 53 59.76 20.46 18.59
C GLY A 53 59.34 20.64 20.05
N ARG A 54 58.70 19.67 20.73
CA ARG A 54 58.40 19.84 22.17
C ARG A 54 58.71 18.68 23.11
N SER A 55 59.16 17.55 22.61
CA SER A 55 59.86 16.57 23.45
C SER A 55 61.33 16.97 23.55
N ASP A 56 61.61 18.07 24.26
CA ASP A 56 62.95 18.35 24.82
C ASP A 56 63.23 17.36 25.97
N ALA A 57 63.05 16.07 25.70
CA ALA A 57 63.61 14.98 26.48
C ALA A 57 65.08 14.95 26.12
N ARG A 58 65.83 15.94 26.63
CA ARG A 58 67.28 15.82 26.73
C ARG A 58 67.52 14.52 27.47
N MET A 59 68.02 13.51 26.77
CA MET A 59 68.73 12.41 27.41
C MET A 59 69.84 13.07 28.24
N LEU A 60 69.57 13.30 29.52
CA LEU A 60 70.57 13.69 30.48
C LEU A 60 71.56 12.53 30.50
N LYS A 61 72.67 12.70 29.76
CA LYS A 61 73.82 11.82 29.90
C LYS A 61 74.18 11.84 31.40
N PRO A 62 74.17 10.69 32.09
CA PRO A 62 74.62 10.62 33.47
C PRO A 62 76.12 10.87 33.47
N THR A 63 76.49 12.14 33.54
CA THR A 63 77.87 12.61 33.73
C THR A 63 77.91 13.42 35.01
N PHE A 64 77.40 12.83 36.09
CA PHE A 64 77.61 13.36 37.42
C PHE A 64 78.97 12.84 37.91
N LYS A 65 80.05 13.52 37.49
CA LYS A 65 81.31 13.42 38.24
C LYS A 65 81.13 14.26 39.50
N VAL A 66 80.76 13.60 40.59
CA VAL A 66 80.76 14.18 41.94
C VAL A 66 82.19 14.66 42.21
N PRO A 67 82.43 15.96 42.48
CA PRO A 67 83.70 16.41 43.04
C PRO A 67 83.80 15.82 44.45
N GLU A 68 84.82 15.01 44.68
CA GLU A 68 85.16 14.46 45.98
C GLU A 68 85.48 15.62 46.94
N SER A 69 84.55 15.91 47.84
CA SER A 69 84.67 16.99 48.80
C SER A 69 85.63 16.59 49.93
N PRO A 70 86.52 17.49 50.40
CA PRO A 70 87.52 17.15 51.42
C PRO A 70 86.84 16.68 52.71
N ALA A 71 87.45 15.66 53.33
CA ALA A 71 86.98 15.02 54.55
C ALA A 71 86.60 16.06 55.63
N PRO A 72 85.32 16.14 56.06
CA PRO A 72 84.94 16.96 57.19
C PRO A 72 85.37 16.28 58.48
N VAL A 73 86.15 17.01 59.27
CA VAL A 73 86.55 16.67 60.64
C VAL A 73 85.29 16.32 61.47
N PRO A 74 85.27 15.20 62.22
CA PRO A 74 84.08 14.71 62.90
C PRO A 74 83.68 15.63 64.05
N LYS A 75 82.73 16.54 63.80
CA LYS A 75 81.97 17.24 64.84
C LYS A 75 80.76 16.39 65.20
N ALA A 76 80.66 16.03 66.48
CA ALA A 76 79.63 15.18 67.06
C ALA A 76 78.23 15.45 66.46
N ALA A 77 77.67 14.43 65.80
CA ALA A 77 76.36 14.48 65.18
C ALA A 77 75.29 14.79 66.22
N SER A 78 74.57 15.89 66.02
CA SER A 78 73.47 16.30 66.88
C SER A 78 72.32 15.28 66.76
N LYS A 79 71.86 14.74 67.89
CA LYS A 79 70.72 13.80 68.01
C LYS A 79 69.44 14.24 67.27
N ARG A 80 69.34 15.52 66.88
CA ARG A 80 68.22 16.10 66.12
C ARG A 80 68.18 15.72 64.63
N GLN A 81 69.27 15.23 64.05
CA GLN A 81 69.29 14.79 62.64
C GLN A 81 68.74 13.37 62.45
N LEU A 82 68.92 12.49 63.43
CA LEU A 82 68.47 11.10 63.35
C LEU A 82 66.94 10.99 63.30
N SER A 83 66.22 11.86 64.03
CA SER A 83 64.74 11.88 64.03
C SER A 83 64.13 12.32 62.70
N ARG A 84 64.81 13.24 61.97
CA ARG A 84 64.34 13.68 60.64
C ARG A 84 64.50 12.58 59.60
N CYS A 85 65.54 11.75 59.70
CA CYS A 85 65.71 10.61 58.79
C CYS A 85 64.57 9.60 58.94
N THR A 86 64.19 9.26 60.18
CA THR A 86 63.09 8.31 60.43
C THR A 86 61.72 8.83 59.97
N GLU A 87 61.48 10.14 60.08
CA GLU A 87 60.25 10.77 59.57
C GLU A 87 60.18 10.71 58.04
N LEU A 88 61.28 11.02 57.35
CA LEU A 88 61.37 10.96 55.89
C LEU A 88 61.20 9.53 55.36
N GLU A 89 61.79 8.54 56.04
CA GLU A 89 61.62 7.13 55.68
C GLU A 89 60.14 6.69 55.78
N ALA A 90 59.45 7.12 56.85
CA ALA A 90 58.02 6.84 57.02
C ALA A 90 57.15 7.54 55.97
N GLU A 91 57.48 8.79 55.61
CA GLU A 91 56.79 9.53 54.55
C GLU A 91 57.00 8.90 53.17
N LEU A 92 58.23 8.51 52.84
CA LEU A 92 58.54 7.83 51.58
C LEU A 92 57.80 6.50 51.48
N THR A 93 57.77 5.73 52.57
CA THR A 93 57.04 4.45 52.64
C THR A 93 55.54 4.66 52.44
N ARG A 94 54.97 5.70 53.06
CA ARG A 94 53.55 6.06 52.89
C ARG A 94 53.25 6.45 51.45
N ALA A 95 54.08 7.30 50.86
CA ALA A 95 53.93 7.73 49.46
C ALA A 95 54.06 6.57 48.47
N LEU A 96 55.01 5.65 48.70
CA LEU A 96 55.18 4.46 47.87
C LEU A 96 53.97 3.53 47.96
N ASN A 97 53.42 3.33 49.15
CA ASN A 97 52.22 2.52 49.35
C ASN A 97 50.99 3.16 48.70
N GLU A 98 50.80 4.46 48.84
CA GLU A 98 49.71 5.19 48.16
C GLU A 98 49.84 5.09 46.64
N TRP A 99 51.06 5.24 46.12
CA TRP A 99 51.35 5.09 44.69
C TRP A 99 51.05 3.67 44.21
N ASN A 100 51.45 2.63 44.96
CA ASN A 100 51.15 1.24 44.64
C ASN A 100 49.64 0.97 44.59
N VAL A 101 48.86 1.50 45.54
CA VAL A 101 47.39 1.38 45.55
C VAL A 101 46.80 2.05 44.30
N LYS A 102 47.25 3.26 43.96
CA LYS A 102 46.79 3.96 42.74
C LYS A 102 47.17 3.20 41.47
N PHE A 103 48.38 2.65 41.41
CA PHE A 103 48.86 1.86 40.27
C PHE A 103 48.01 0.61 40.05
N VAL A 104 47.73 -0.17 41.10
CA VAL A 104 46.86 -1.36 41.02
C VAL A 104 45.45 -0.97 40.56
N LYS A 105 44.89 0.13 41.09
CA LYS A 105 43.58 0.63 40.66
C LYS A 105 43.55 0.99 39.17
N ILE A 106 44.58 1.68 38.67
CA ILE A 106 44.69 2.02 37.24
C ILE A 106 44.78 0.75 36.39
N LYS A 107 45.56 -0.26 36.80
CA LYS A 107 45.67 -1.52 36.08
C LYS A 107 44.35 -2.28 36.02
N TYR A 108 43.60 -2.29 37.12
CA TYR A 108 42.26 -2.87 37.15
C TYR A 108 41.32 -2.15 36.18
N LEU A 109 41.24 -0.82 36.24
CA LEU A 109 40.41 -0.02 35.34
C LEU A 109 40.80 -0.24 33.87
N GLN A 110 42.09 -0.30 33.55
CA GLN A 110 42.57 -0.60 32.20
C GLN A 110 42.07 -1.97 31.71
N GLY A 111 42.07 -2.98 32.58
CA GLY A 111 41.52 -4.30 32.28
C GLY A 111 40.01 -4.30 32.09
N GLU A 112 39.26 -3.53 32.87
CA GLU A 112 37.80 -3.35 32.72
C GLU A 112 37.45 -2.68 31.40
N TYR A 113 38.11 -1.56 31.08
CA TYR A 113 37.91 -0.86 29.82
C TYR A 113 38.22 -1.75 28.61
N LYS A 114 39.32 -2.50 28.65
CA LYS A 114 39.67 -3.43 27.57
C LYS A 114 38.62 -4.52 27.37
N ARG A 115 38.04 -5.04 28.45
CA ARG A 115 36.96 -6.04 28.38
C ARG A 115 35.68 -5.43 27.81
N LYS A 116 35.26 -4.27 28.32
CA LYS A 116 34.04 -3.58 27.89
C LYS A 116 34.08 -3.25 26.40
N TYR A 117 35.10 -2.52 25.94
CA TYR A 117 35.21 -2.18 24.52
C TYR A 117 35.45 -3.41 23.65
N GLY A 118 36.17 -4.41 24.15
CA GLY A 118 36.35 -5.68 23.44
C GLY A 118 35.04 -6.45 23.23
N GLN A 119 34.09 -6.34 24.17
CA GLN A 119 32.76 -6.92 24.05
C GLN A 119 31.89 -6.11 23.09
N GLU A 120 31.81 -4.79 23.25
CA GLU A 120 31.05 -3.90 22.37
C GLU A 120 31.47 -4.05 20.90
N THR A 121 32.77 -4.17 20.61
CA THR A 121 33.26 -4.42 19.24
C THR A 121 32.80 -5.77 18.68
N ARG A 122 32.69 -6.81 19.51
CA ARG A 122 32.20 -8.13 19.05
C ARG A 122 30.71 -8.09 18.77
N GLU A 123 29.94 -7.48 19.65
CA GLU A 123 28.49 -7.30 19.49
C GLU A 123 28.19 -6.49 18.21
N ALA A 124 28.86 -5.35 18.04
CA ALA A 124 28.73 -4.54 16.82
C ALA A 124 29.12 -5.31 15.54
N LYS A 125 30.12 -6.19 15.62
CA LYS A 125 30.51 -7.05 14.48
C LYS A 125 29.42 -8.08 14.14
N VAL A 126 28.82 -8.72 15.15
CA VAL A 126 27.71 -9.66 14.96
C VAL A 126 26.50 -8.97 14.34
N ASP A 127 26.17 -7.77 14.81
CA ASP A 127 25.05 -6.99 14.26
C ASP A 127 25.32 -6.53 12.82
N LEU A 128 26.56 -6.15 12.49
CA LEU A 128 26.97 -5.84 11.12
C LEU A 128 26.82 -7.05 10.19
N GLU A 129 27.29 -8.23 10.62
CA GLU A 129 27.15 -9.48 9.86
C GLU A 129 25.68 -9.85 9.64
N ARG A 130 24.83 -9.69 10.67
CA ARG A 130 23.38 -9.89 10.56
C ARG A 130 22.74 -8.93 9.56
N ALA A 131 23.10 -7.64 9.62
CA ALA A 131 22.60 -6.63 8.69
C ALA A 131 23.03 -6.93 7.25
N GLN A 132 24.27 -7.37 7.04
CA GLN A 132 24.76 -7.77 5.73
C GLN A 132 23.99 -8.98 5.17
N ALA A 133 23.72 -10.00 5.99
CA ALA A 133 22.91 -11.14 5.58
C ALA A 133 21.49 -10.73 5.19
N MET A 134 20.86 -9.82 5.95
CA MET A 134 19.53 -9.29 5.64
C MET A 134 19.50 -8.52 4.31
N ILE A 135 20.54 -7.71 4.03
CA ILE A 135 20.66 -6.98 2.75
C ILE A 135 20.79 -7.94 1.58
N ILE A 136 21.56 -9.03 1.74
CA ILE A 136 21.72 -10.05 0.70
C ILE A 136 20.37 -10.71 0.40
N GLN A 137 19.65 -11.16 1.44
CA GLN A 137 18.33 -11.77 1.28
C GLN A 137 17.35 -10.83 0.57
N LEU A 138 17.25 -9.58 1.01
CA LEU A 138 16.36 -8.59 0.40
C LEU A 138 16.66 -8.38 -1.09
N ARG A 139 17.95 -8.42 -1.47
CA ARG A 139 18.38 -8.28 -2.86
C ARG A 139 17.99 -9.49 -3.71
N GLU A 140 18.04 -10.69 -3.14
CA GLU A 140 17.58 -11.92 -3.80
C GLU A 140 16.06 -11.90 -3.99
N ASP A 141 15.32 -11.53 -2.96
CA ASP A 141 13.85 -11.39 -3.02
C ASP A 141 13.44 -10.33 -4.05
N GLN A 142 14.14 -9.20 -4.12
CA GLN A 142 13.90 -8.16 -5.11
C GLN A 142 14.15 -8.67 -6.54
N ARG A 143 15.19 -9.49 -6.75
CA ARG A 143 15.47 -10.12 -8.05
C ARG A 143 14.36 -11.08 -8.44
N ALA A 144 13.98 -11.98 -7.54
CA ALA A 144 12.91 -12.95 -7.77
C ALA A 144 11.57 -12.25 -8.06
N SER A 145 11.26 -11.16 -7.36
CA SER A 145 10.08 -10.34 -7.65
C SER A 145 10.17 -9.67 -9.02
N GLY A 146 11.34 -9.17 -9.42
CA GLY A 146 11.56 -8.59 -10.75
C GLY A 146 11.33 -9.61 -11.88
N GLU A 147 11.77 -10.86 -11.70
CA GLU A 147 11.51 -11.96 -12.64
C GLU A 147 10.01 -12.26 -12.77
N LYS A 148 9.26 -12.30 -11.65
CA LYS A 148 7.79 -12.47 -11.67
C LYS A 148 7.10 -11.34 -12.43
N VAL A 149 7.51 -10.09 -12.23
CA VAL A 149 6.97 -8.93 -12.96
C VAL A 149 7.22 -9.08 -14.46
N ALA A 150 8.43 -9.48 -14.87
CA ALA A 150 8.75 -9.68 -16.28
C ALA A 150 7.90 -10.79 -16.94
N VAL A 151 7.61 -11.88 -16.21
CA VAL A 151 6.71 -12.95 -16.68
C VAL A 151 5.29 -12.41 -16.87
N LEU A 152 4.74 -11.71 -15.87
CA LEU A 152 3.40 -11.14 -15.94
C LEU A 152 3.27 -10.09 -17.07
N GLU A 153 4.30 -9.28 -17.30
CA GLU A 153 4.33 -8.34 -18.42
C GLU A 153 4.31 -9.05 -19.79
N ALA A 154 5.03 -10.16 -19.92
CA ALA A 154 5.02 -10.96 -21.14
C ALA A 154 3.65 -11.62 -21.38
N GLU A 155 3.01 -12.14 -20.33
CA GLU A 155 1.65 -12.69 -20.41
C GLU A 155 0.62 -11.62 -20.75
N ASN A 156 0.68 -10.44 -20.13
CA ASN A 156 -0.20 -9.31 -20.45
C ASN A 156 -0.08 -8.91 -21.93
N LYS A 157 1.15 -8.85 -22.48
CA LYS A 157 1.35 -8.61 -23.92
C LYS A 157 0.73 -9.70 -24.81
N ARG A 158 0.81 -10.98 -24.39
CA ARG A 158 0.13 -12.07 -25.10
C ARG A 158 -1.39 -11.90 -25.08
N TYR A 159 -1.97 -11.57 -23.92
CA TYR A 159 -3.41 -11.34 -23.80
C TYR A 159 -3.88 -10.14 -24.64
N GLN A 160 -3.13 -9.04 -24.65
CA GLN A 160 -3.43 -7.90 -25.52
C GLN A 160 -3.42 -8.28 -27.00
N THR A 161 -2.46 -9.11 -27.42
CA THR A 161 -2.39 -9.61 -28.79
C THR A 161 -3.61 -10.48 -29.13
N HIS A 162 -4.00 -11.37 -28.21
CA HIS A 162 -5.18 -12.21 -28.38
C HIS A 162 -6.48 -11.40 -28.43
N ILE A 163 -6.62 -10.35 -27.59
CA ILE A 163 -7.78 -9.44 -27.65
C ILE A 163 -7.84 -8.74 -29.01
N ALA A 164 -6.73 -8.18 -29.48
CA ALA A 164 -6.67 -7.53 -30.79
C ALA A 164 -7.03 -8.48 -31.94
N GLU A 165 -6.60 -9.74 -31.87
CA GLU A 165 -6.97 -10.77 -32.85
C GLU A 165 -8.48 -11.07 -32.83
N LYS A 166 -9.09 -11.18 -31.65
CA LYS A 166 -10.53 -11.39 -31.51
C LYS A 166 -11.33 -10.18 -31.98
N GLU A 167 -10.88 -8.96 -31.67
CA GLU A 167 -11.48 -7.72 -32.18
C GLU A 167 -11.38 -7.63 -33.72
N ALA A 168 -10.24 -8.01 -34.30
CA ALA A 168 -10.08 -8.08 -35.76
C ALA A 168 -11.03 -9.12 -36.38
N ALA A 169 -11.23 -10.27 -35.72
CA ALA A 169 -12.17 -11.30 -36.18
C ALA A 169 -13.64 -10.84 -36.07
N LEU A 170 -13.99 -10.11 -35.01
CA LEU A 170 -15.34 -9.54 -34.80
C LEU A 170 -15.63 -8.33 -35.68
N THR A 171 -14.61 -7.65 -36.17
CA THR A 171 -14.74 -6.57 -37.17
C THR A 171 -14.66 -7.10 -38.60
N SER A 172 -14.42 -8.41 -38.77
CA SER A 172 -14.42 -9.03 -40.09
C SER A 172 -15.78 -8.84 -40.76
N PHE A 173 -15.72 -8.55 -42.06
CA PHE A 173 -16.89 -8.25 -42.90
C PHE A 173 -17.97 -9.34 -42.83
N GLU A 174 -17.58 -10.58 -42.55
CA GLU A 174 -18.47 -11.73 -42.45
C GLU A 174 -19.41 -11.62 -41.22
N SER A 175 -18.88 -11.22 -40.07
CA SER A 175 -19.69 -10.99 -38.86
C SER A 175 -20.66 -9.80 -39.03
N LEU A 176 -20.21 -8.73 -39.69
CA LEU A 176 -21.04 -7.57 -40.02
C LEU A 176 -22.19 -7.95 -40.97
N ARG A 177 -21.90 -8.81 -41.97
CA ARG A 177 -22.93 -9.30 -42.90
C ARG A 177 -23.98 -10.15 -42.18
N VAL A 178 -23.58 -11.03 -41.25
CA VAL A 178 -24.53 -11.81 -40.43
C VAL A 178 -25.43 -10.89 -39.61
N ILE A 179 -24.88 -9.85 -38.98
CA ILE A 179 -25.67 -8.86 -38.21
C ILE A 179 -26.63 -8.11 -39.14
N GLU A 180 -26.19 -7.72 -40.33
CA GLU A 180 -27.05 -7.02 -41.30
C GLU A 180 -28.17 -7.91 -41.84
N ASP A 181 -27.88 -9.17 -42.15
CA ASP A 181 -28.89 -10.13 -42.61
C ASP A 181 -29.88 -10.49 -41.48
N PHE A 182 -29.41 -10.55 -40.23
CA PHE A 182 -30.29 -10.69 -39.06
C PHE A 182 -31.21 -9.48 -38.91
N LYS A 183 -30.71 -8.24 -39.07
CA LYS A 183 -31.53 -7.02 -39.07
C LYS A 183 -32.57 -7.04 -40.19
N LYS A 184 -32.22 -7.47 -41.40
CA LYS A 184 -33.15 -7.64 -42.52
C LYS A 184 -34.24 -8.67 -42.21
N SER A 185 -33.88 -9.79 -41.57
CA SER A 185 -34.83 -10.82 -41.14
C SER A 185 -35.84 -10.29 -40.12
N ILE A 186 -35.39 -9.50 -39.12
CA ILE A 186 -36.28 -8.84 -38.16
C ILE A 186 -37.23 -7.88 -38.87
N ALA A 187 -36.71 -7.02 -39.76
CA ALA A 187 -37.55 -6.08 -40.51
C ALA A 187 -38.61 -6.79 -41.36
N PHE A 188 -38.24 -7.90 -42.01
CA PHE A 188 -39.19 -8.73 -42.75
C PHE A 188 -40.25 -9.34 -41.83
N ASN A 189 -39.89 -9.85 -40.66
CA ASN A 189 -40.84 -10.39 -39.70
C ASN A 189 -41.85 -9.35 -39.22
N ILE A 190 -41.41 -8.11 -38.96
CA ILE A 190 -42.29 -6.98 -38.61
C ILE A 190 -43.31 -6.73 -39.72
N ILE A 191 -42.85 -6.66 -40.98
CA ILE A 191 -43.75 -6.46 -42.14
C ILE A 191 -44.80 -7.57 -42.22
N ILE A 192 -44.42 -8.83 -42.01
CA ILE A 192 -45.37 -9.95 -42.03
C ILE A 192 -46.37 -9.84 -40.88
N GLN A 193 -45.92 -9.48 -39.67
CA GLN A 193 -46.81 -9.28 -38.53
C GLN A 193 -47.81 -8.15 -38.78
N ASP A 194 -47.37 -7.03 -39.36
CA ASP A 194 -48.26 -5.91 -39.73
C ASP A 194 -49.33 -6.35 -40.73
N HIS A 195 -48.96 -7.11 -41.77
CA HIS A 195 -49.94 -7.61 -42.75
C HIS A 195 -50.91 -8.63 -42.15
N VAL A 196 -50.44 -9.49 -41.26
CA VAL A 196 -51.30 -10.45 -40.54
C VAL A 196 -52.30 -9.71 -39.66
N GLN A 197 -51.86 -8.64 -38.98
CA GLN A 197 -52.75 -7.81 -38.16
C GLN A 197 -53.78 -7.06 -39.02
N GLU A 198 -53.35 -6.46 -40.13
CA GLU A 198 -54.26 -5.78 -41.07
C GLU A 198 -55.33 -6.73 -41.63
N ALA A 199 -54.92 -7.96 -42.01
CA ALA A 199 -55.86 -8.97 -42.48
C ALA A 199 -56.85 -9.40 -41.39
N HIS A 200 -56.38 -9.54 -40.15
CA HIS A 200 -57.23 -9.84 -39.00
C HIS A 200 -58.27 -8.74 -38.74
N ASP A 201 -57.84 -7.48 -38.78
CA ASP A 201 -58.71 -6.32 -38.60
C ASP A 201 -59.77 -6.24 -39.70
N HIS A 202 -59.39 -6.53 -40.96
CA HIS A 202 -60.32 -6.56 -42.09
C HIS A 202 -61.36 -7.69 -41.97
N ILE A 203 -60.95 -8.88 -41.54
CA ILE A 203 -61.89 -10.00 -41.28
C ILE A 203 -62.88 -9.60 -40.19
N TYR A 204 -62.39 -9.02 -39.09
CA TYR A 204 -63.25 -8.55 -38.00
C TYR A 204 -64.26 -7.50 -38.49
N GLU A 205 -63.83 -6.54 -39.31
CA GLU A 205 -64.72 -5.52 -39.89
C GLU A 205 -65.81 -6.14 -40.78
N ILE A 206 -65.46 -7.11 -41.62
CA ILE A 206 -66.43 -7.82 -42.48
C ILE A 206 -67.43 -8.62 -41.63
N GLU A 207 -66.94 -9.39 -40.65
CA GLU A 207 -67.78 -10.24 -39.80
C GLU A 207 -68.73 -9.39 -38.95
N VAL A 208 -68.25 -8.29 -38.36
CA VAL A 208 -69.07 -7.34 -37.60
C VAL A 208 -70.15 -6.74 -38.49
N LYS A 209 -69.80 -6.24 -39.69
CA LYS A 209 -70.79 -5.69 -40.63
C LYS A 209 -71.81 -6.73 -41.10
N ALA A 210 -71.37 -7.97 -41.35
CA ALA A 210 -72.26 -9.06 -41.74
C ALA A 210 -73.25 -9.42 -40.62
N LEU A 211 -72.77 -9.45 -39.36
CA LEU A 211 -73.60 -9.72 -38.20
C LEU A 211 -74.59 -8.56 -37.94
N GLU A 212 -74.16 -7.31 -38.07
CA GLU A 212 -75.02 -6.12 -38.01
C GLU A 212 -76.11 -6.18 -39.07
N GLN A 213 -75.75 -6.49 -40.32
CA GLN A 213 -76.69 -6.63 -41.44
C GLN A 213 -77.69 -7.77 -41.18
N GLN A 214 -77.23 -8.93 -40.71
CA GLN A 214 -78.10 -10.04 -40.35
C GLN A 214 -79.09 -9.65 -39.24
N CYS A 215 -78.62 -8.92 -38.22
CA CYS A 215 -79.47 -8.43 -37.13
C CYS A 215 -80.55 -7.45 -37.60
N LEU A 216 -80.26 -6.65 -38.64
CA LEU A 216 -81.23 -5.79 -39.32
C LEU A 216 -82.23 -6.60 -40.15
N ASP A 217 -81.75 -7.57 -40.94
CA ASP A 217 -82.53 -8.34 -41.92
C ASP A 217 -83.45 -9.40 -41.28
N ASP A 218 -82.94 -10.16 -40.30
CA ASP A 218 -83.75 -11.13 -39.54
C ASP A 218 -84.82 -10.45 -38.69
N GLY A 219 -84.83 -9.10 -38.70
CA GLY A 219 -85.65 -8.30 -37.82
C GLY A 219 -85.36 -8.64 -36.37
N PHE A 220 -84.20 -9.22 -36.03
CA PHE A 220 -83.86 -9.61 -34.68
C PHE A 220 -83.85 -8.39 -33.78
N ILE A 221 -83.27 -7.26 -34.21
CA ILE A 221 -83.34 -5.99 -33.47
C ILE A 221 -84.80 -5.53 -33.35
N ARG A 222 -85.59 -5.63 -34.42
CA ARG A 222 -87.01 -5.23 -34.43
C ARG A 222 -87.88 -6.13 -33.55
N GLY A 223 -87.58 -7.42 -33.50
CA GLY A 223 -88.26 -8.47 -32.75
C GLY A 223 -87.85 -8.49 -31.29
N PHE A 224 -86.57 -8.29 -31.00
CA PHE A 224 -86.02 -8.07 -29.66
C PHE A 224 -86.56 -6.78 -29.06
N LEU A 225 -86.52 -5.64 -29.78
CA LEU A 225 -87.13 -4.39 -29.32
C LEU A 225 -88.64 -4.51 -29.13
N LYS A 226 -89.36 -5.20 -30.04
CA LYS A 226 -90.79 -5.51 -29.84
C LYS A 226 -91.03 -6.41 -28.63
N GLY A 227 -90.17 -7.41 -28.40
CA GLY A 227 -90.24 -8.30 -27.24
C GLY A 227 -89.97 -7.58 -25.93
N VAL A 228 -88.95 -6.72 -25.87
CA VAL A 228 -88.65 -5.84 -24.74
C VAL A 228 -89.83 -4.90 -24.48
N HIS A 229 -90.40 -4.28 -25.52
CA HIS A 229 -91.56 -3.40 -25.38
C HIS A 229 -92.81 -4.14 -24.89
N LEU A 230 -93.03 -5.38 -25.37
CA LEU A 230 -94.13 -6.24 -24.93
C LEU A 230 -93.96 -6.66 -23.47
N ILE A 231 -92.73 -6.98 -23.05
CA ILE A 231 -92.41 -7.29 -21.65
C ILE A 231 -92.59 -6.06 -20.75
N GLN A 232 -92.15 -4.88 -21.19
CA GLN A 232 -92.38 -3.61 -20.48
C GLN A 232 -93.87 -3.30 -20.31
N GLN A 233 -94.69 -3.46 -21.36
CA GLN A 233 -96.16 -3.33 -21.27
C GLN A 233 -96.79 -4.36 -20.33
N LYS A 234 -96.31 -5.60 -20.34
CA LYS A 234 -96.89 -6.70 -19.55
C LYS A 234 -96.51 -6.64 -18.07
N ILE A 235 -95.35 -6.06 -17.76
CA ILE A 235 -94.89 -5.86 -16.38
C ILE A 235 -95.55 -4.61 -15.75
N GLY A 236 -96.22 -3.76 -16.55
CA GLY A 236 -96.98 -2.62 -16.02
C GLY A 236 -96.12 -1.58 -15.32
N VAL A 237 -94.83 -1.52 -15.66
CA VAL A 237 -93.95 -0.43 -15.23
C VAL A 237 -94.15 0.68 -16.24
N GLU A 238 -95.04 1.61 -15.91
CA GLU A 238 -94.94 2.98 -16.43
C GLU A 238 -93.52 3.45 -16.07
N VAL A 239 -92.63 3.49 -17.07
CA VAL A 239 -91.36 4.20 -16.92
C VAL A 239 -91.74 5.67 -16.97
N GLU A 240 -92.12 6.15 -15.80
CA GLU A 240 -92.27 7.55 -15.44
C GLU A 240 -91.03 8.29 -15.94
N GLU A 241 -91.30 9.21 -16.87
CA GLU A 241 -90.48 10.29 -17.37
C GLU A 241 -89.25 10.60 -16.49
N MET A 242 -88.10 9.94 -16.77
CA MET A 242 -86.82 10.36 -16.19
C MET A 242 -86.37 11.63 -16.89
N THR A 243 -86.81 12.73 -16.29
CA THR A 243 -86.29 14.09 -16.39
C THR A 243 -84.79 14.15 -16.69
N HIS A 244 -84.50 14.91 -17.74
CA HIS A 244 -83.20 15.40 -18.16
C HIS A 244 -82.54 16.18 -17.01
N SER A 245 -81.76 15.53 -16.15
CA SER A 245 -81.05 16.18 -15.05
C SER A 245 -79.57 16.36 -15.38
N GLN A 246 -79.21 17.63 -15.50
CA GLN A 246 -77.86 18.17 -15.41
C GLN A 246 -77.15 17.75 -14.11
N ALA A 247 -75.91 17.26 -14.24
CA ALA A 247 -74.77 17.41 -13.32
C ALA A 247 -73.55 16.90 -14.12
N SER A 248 -72.65 17.69 -14.71
CA SER A 248 -71.80 18.79 -14.19
C SER A 248 -70.98 18.37 -12.97
N ASP A 249 -69.71 18.10 -13.28
CA ASP A 249 -68.48 18.43 -12.55
C ASP A 249 -68.20 17.75 -11.19
N ASP A 250 -67.18 16.88 -11.16
CA ASP A 250 -65.85 17.21 -10.59
C ASP A 250 -64.95 15.95 -10.37
N PHE A 251 -63.86 15.88 -11.17
CA PHE A 251 -62.46 15.42 -10.96
C PHE A 251 -62.06 14.27 -9.97
N PRO A 252 -60.86 13.62 -10.08
CA PRO A 252 -59.63 14.04 -10.78
C PRO A 252 -58.91 12.99 -11.68
N PRO A 253 -57.88 13.42 -12.44
CA PRO A 253 -57.02 12.55 -13.24
C PRO A 253 -55.92 11.95 -12.36
N GLY A 254 -55.87 10.62 -12.27
CA GLY A 254 -54.88 9.87 -11.51
C GLY A 254 -54.46 8.63 -12.28
N SER A 255 -53.67 8.86 -13.33
CA SER A 255 -52.98 7.84 -14.11
C SER A 255 -51.73 7.41 -13.32
N ASP A 256 -51.84 6.37 -12.51
CA ASP A 256 -50.70 5.50 -12.19
C ASP A 256 -50.68 4.44 -13.32
N GLY A 257 -49.79 4.50 -14.30
CA GLY A 257 -48.35 4.65 -14.12
C GLY A 257 -47.71 3.27 -13.97
N ASP A 258 -47.89 2.43 -15.00
CA ASP A 258 -47.06 1.30 -15.40
C ASP A 258 -46.18 0.65 -14.33
N GLU A 259 -46.77 -0.24 -13.53
CA GLU A 259 -46.03 -1.26 -12.76
C GLU A 259 -45.93 -2.53 -13.62
N ILE A 260 -45.21 -2.41 -14.75
CA ILE A 260 -44.70 -3.56 -15.50
C ILE A 260 -43.18 -3.41 -15.50
N GLU A 261 -42.61 -3.46 -14.29
CA GLU A 261 -41.19 -3.78 -14.12
C GLU A 261 -40.94 -5.11 -14.82
N SER A 262 -40.26 -4.94 -15.94
CA SER A 262 -39.58 -5.99 -16.68
C SER A 262 -38.46 -6.60 -15.82
N GLU A 263 -37.89 -7.66 -16.37
CA GLU A 263 -36.58 -8.25 -16.04
C GLU A 263 -36.64 -9.41 -15.02
N GLN A 264 -36.76 -10.65 -15.48
CA GLN A 264 -35.63 -11.42 -16.04
C GLN A 264 -34.36 -11.47 -15.17
N GLN A 265 -34.45 -11.26 -13.86
CA GLN A 265 -33.34 -11.51 -12.93
C GLN A 265 -33.49 -12.85 -12.21
N LYS A 266 -33.56 -13.95 -12.99
CA LYS A 266 -33.53 -15.32 -12.42
C LYS A 266 -32.83 -16.35 -13.31
N VAL A 267 -31.71 -15.97 -13.91
CA VAL A 267 -30.80 -16.92 -14.59
C VAL A 267 -29.34 -16.56 -14.28
N PHE A 268 -28.94 -16.61 -13.01
CA PHE A 268 -27.54 -16.80 -12.60
C PHE A 268 -27.52 -17.50 -11.25
N ALA A 269 -27.91 -18.78 -11.28
CA ALA A 269 -27.59 -19.75 -10.24
C ALA A 269 -27.10 -21.02 -10.94
N LEU A 270 -26.01 -20.87 -11.70
CA LEU A 270 -25.25 -21.99 -12.23
C LEU A 270 -23.77 -21.71 -11.95
N GLU A 271 -23.16 -22.71 -11.32
CA GLU A 271 -21.72 -23.01 -11.31
C GLU A 271 -20.85 -22.17 -10.38
N ALA A 272 -20.84 -22.59 -9.11
CA ALA A 272 -19.65 -22.59 -8.28
C ALA A 272 -19.45 -24.01 -7.71
N ASP A 273 -19.11 -24.95 -8.58
CA ASP A 273 -18.41 -26.18 -8.21
C ASP A 273 -16.95 -25.99 -8.64
N ASP A 274 -16.18 -25.30 -7.80
CA ASP A 274 -14.72 -25.36 -7.86
C ASP A 274 -14.30 -26.62 -7.08
N GLU A 275 -14.11 -27.69 -7.85
CA GLU A 275 -13.45 -28.91 -7.43
C GLU A 275 -11.98 -28.58 -7.11
N VAL A 276 -11.65 -28.54 -5.82
CA VAL A 276 -10.28 -28.41 -5.32
C VAL A 276 -9.56 -29.72 -5.62
N VAL A 277 -8.77 -29.73 -6.70
CA VAL A 277 -7.80 -30.80 -6.95
C VAL A 277 -6.57 -30.53 -6.08
N ASP A 278 -6.47 -31.24 -4.96
CA ASP A 278 -5.23 -31.42 -4.23
C ASP A 278 -4.26 -32.25 -5.09
N ILE A 279 -3.15 -31.65 -5.48
CA ILE A 279 -2.00 -32.36 -6.08
C ILE A 279 -0.97 -32.56 -4.96
N GLU A 280 -0.84 -33.81 -4.52
CA GLU A 280 0.25 -34.33 -3.69
C GLU A 280 1.42 -34.81 -4.55
#